data_AF-A0A0M0GLL8-F1
#
_entry.id   AF-A0A0M0GLL8-F1
#
_cell.length_a   1.000
_cell.length_b   1.000
_cell.length_c   1.000
_cell.angle_alpha   90.00
_cell.angle_beta   90.00
_cell.angle_gamma   90.00
#
_symmetry.space_group_name_H-M   'P 1'
#
loop_
_entity.id
_entity.type
_entity.pdbx_description
1 polymer ?
#
loop_
_entity_poly.entity_id
_entity_poly.type
_entity_poly.pdbx_seq_one_letter_code
_entity_poly.pdbx_strand_id
1 'polypeptide(L)'
;MNLYQYQHDDNQNSRDPEFSEKIGEYYSLQKDLLLPTGYIVPANTPIFIHNVIVTSSGEELVTIVAPVPKDGTISNDTYKDIPANQL
;
A
#
# COMPACT_ATOMS: atom_id res chain seq x y z
N MET A 1 33.50 9.28 4.10
CA MET A 1 32.17 9.51 4.72
C MET A 1 31.14 9.34 3.62
N ASN A 2 30.14 8.46 3.63
CA ASN A 2 29.67 7.48 4.61
C ASN A 2 29.28 6.18 3.91
N LEU A 3 29.36 5.13 4.71
CA LEU A 3 29.16 3.71 4.45
C LEU A 3 27.66 3.39 4.30
N TYR A 4 27.23 2.80 3.18
CA TYR A 4 26.00 1.99 3.12
C TYR A 4 26.21 0.83 2.15
N GLN A 5 27.02 -0.12 2.59
CA GLN A 5 27.00 -1.49 2.10
C GLN A 5 25.80 -2.16 2.76
N TYR A 6 24.69 -2.33 2.04
CA TYR A 6 23.66 -3.27 2.44
C TYR A 6 24.08 -4.65 1.97
N GLN A 7 24.54 -5.44 2.93
CA GLN A 7 24.84 -6.86 2.80
C GLN A 7 23.54 -7.58 2.42
N HIS A 8 23.50 -8.17 1.22
CA HIS A 8 22.55 -9.22 0.89
C HIS A 8 22.98 -10.47 1.66
N ASP A 9 22.46 -10.63 2.88
CA ASP A 9 22.59 -11.84 3.68
C ASP A 9 21.30 -12.67 3.56
N ASP A 10 21.49 -13.97 3.38
CA ASP A 10 20.49 -14.99 3.11
C ASP A 10 19.32 -14.98 4.10
N ASN A 11 18.10 -14.63 3.65
CA ASN A 11 16.89 -15.16 4.24
C ASN A 11 15.67 -15.10 3.29
N GLN A 12 15.07 -16.26 3.06
CA GLN A 12 14.04 -16.54 2.07
C GLN A 12 12.64 -15.98 2.42
N ASN A 13 12.48 -14.67 2.60
CA ASN A 13 11.17 -14.01 2.63
C ASN A 13 11.20 -12.48 2.50
N SER A 14 12.28 -11.89 1.99
CA SER A 14 12.30 -10.47 1.65
C SER A 14 11.65 -10.30 0.27
N ARG A 15 10.32 -10.13 0.21
CA ARG A 15 9.73 -9.49 -0.97
C ARG A 15 10.41 -8.14 -1.08
N ASP A 16 11.10 -7.88 -2.18
CA ASP A 16 11.56 -6.54 -2.50
C ASP A 16 10.38 -5.56 -2.31
N PRO A 17 10.60 -4.36 -1.75
CA PRO A 17 9.52 -3.45 -1.41
C PRO A 17 8.78 -3.01 -2.68
N GLU A 18 7.64 -3.65 -2.97
CA GLU A 18 6.90 -3.54 -4.23
C GLU A 18 6.15 -2.21 -4.33
N PHE A 19 5.68 -1.71 -3.19
CA PHE A 19 4.88 -0.48 -3.13
C PHE A 19 5.72 0.76 -2.84
N SER A 20 6.89 0.61 -2.22
CA SER A 20 7.77 1.75 -1.94
C SER A 20 8.21 2.49 -3.22
N GLU A 21 8.38 1.76 -4.32
CA GLU A 21 8.69 2.34 -5.64
C GLU A 21 7.48 3.01 -6.32
N LYS A 22 6.27 2.77 -5.82
CA LYS A 22 5.00 3.28 -6.40
C LYS A 22 4.47 4.52 -5.70
N ILE A 23 5.19 5.07 -4.72
CA ILE A 23 4.78 6.29 -4.02
C ILE A 23 4.59 7.43 -5.01
N GLY A 24 3.42 8.06 -4.99
CA GLY A 24 3.06 9.12 -5.92
C GLY A 24 2.38 8.64 -7.21
N GLU A 25 2.13 7.33 -7.35
CA GLU A 25 1.51 6.74 -8.53
C GLU A 25 0.11 6.19 -8.26
N TYR A 26 -0.65 5.98 -9.34
CA TYR A 26 -1.88 5.21 -9.30
C TYR A 26 -1.59 3.72 -9.46
N TYR A 27 -2.22 2.91 -8.62
CA TYR A 27 -2.19 1.46 -8.64
C TYR A 27 -3.61 0.92 -8.86
N SER A 28 -3.77 0.03 -9.84
CA SER A 28 -5.04 -0.68 -10.02
C SER A 28 -5.07 -1.91 -9.13
N LEU A 29 -6.04 -1.96 -8.21
CA LEU A 29 -6.23 -3.10 -7.31
C LEU A 29 -6.35 -4.41 -8.09
N GLN A 30 -5.63 -5.44 -7.67
CA GLN A 30 -5.71 -6.76 -8.31
C GLN A 30 -6.85 -7.63 -7.75
N LYS A 31 -7.40 -7.23 -6.59
CA LYS A 31 -8.49 -7.89 -5.88
C LYS A 31 -9.28 -6.89 -5.05
N ASP A 32 -10.41 -7.34 -4.50
CA ASP A 32 -11.21 -6.53 -3.60
C ASP A 32 -10.42 -6.19 -2.33
N LEU A 33 -10.44 -4.91 -1.95
CA LEU A 33 -9.79 -4.40 -0.75
C LEU A 33 -10.84 -4.07 0.32
N LEU A 34 -10.76 -4.74 1.47
CA LEU A 34 -11.55 -4.40 2.64
C LEU A 34 -10.86 -3.28 3.43
N LEU A 35 -11.48 -2.10 3.47
CA LEU A 35 -10.98 -0.96 4.22
C LEU A 35 -11.28 -1.09 5.72
N PRO A 36 -10.54 -0.39 6.60
CA PRO A 36 -10.80 -0.36 8.04
C PRO A 36 -12.21 0.10 8.43
N THR A 37 -12.88 0.85 7.55
CA THR A 37 -14.28 1.28 7.73
C THR A 37 -15.30 0.16 7.51
N GLY A 38 -14.87 -1.00 7.01
CA GLY A 38 -15.73 -2.11 6.60
C GLY A 38 -16.22 -2.00 5.15
N TYR A 39 -15.95 -0.90 4.44
CA TYR A 39 -16.26 -0.76 3.03
C TYR A 39 -15.31 -1.61 2.16
N ILE A 40 -15.85 -2.20 1.10
CA ILE A 40 -15.06 -2.96 0.12
C ILE A 40 -14.86 -2.11 -1.13
N VAL A 41 -13.60 -1.82 -1.45
CA VAL A 41 -13.20 -1.23 -2.73
C VAL A 41 -13.04 -2.38 -3.73
N PRO A 42 -13.79 -2.40 -4.85
CA PRO A 42 -13.70 -3.49 -5.81
C PRO A 42 -12.35 -3.60 -6.50
N ALA A 43 -11.99 -4.81 -6.94
CA ALA A 43 -10.86 -5.05 -7.84
C ALA A 43 -10.92 -4.16 -9.09
N ASN A 44 -9.76 -3.86 -9.67
CA ASN A 44 -9.54 -2.94 -10.79
C ASN A 44 -9.85 -1.47 -10.50
N THR A 45 -10.21 -1.11 -9.26
CA THR A 45 -10.35 0.29 -8.88
C THR A 45 -8.95 0.93 -8.79
N PRO A 46 -8.71 2.07 -9.46
CA PRO A 46 -7.46 2.81 -9.30
C PRO A 46 -7.44 3.50 -7.94
N ILE A 47 -6.40 3.21 -7.17
CA ILE A 47 -6.08 3.89 -5.90
C ILE A 47 -4.76 4.63 -6.04
N PHE A 48 -4.58 5.70 -5.29
CA PHE A 48 -3.32 6.45 -5.28
C PHE A 48 -2.44 6.02 -4.11
N ILE A 49 -1.17 5.72 -4.36
CA ILE A 49 -0.21 5.32 -3.32
C ILE A 49 0.41 6.59 -2.73
N HIS A 50 -0.03 6.97 -1.53
CA HIS A 50 0.39 8.21 -0.89
C HIS A 50 1.72 8.06 -0.14
N ASN A 51 1.91 6.95 0.57
CA ASN A 51 3.11 6.70 1.35
C ASN A 51 3.26 5.19 1.63
N VAL A 52 4.48 4.74 1.92
CA VAL A 52 4.75 3.37 2.38
C VAL A 52 5.67 3.41 3.59
N ILE A 53 5.39 2.56 4.58
CA ILE A 53 6.20 2.35 5.77
C ILE A 53 6.61 0.88 5.80
N VAL A 54 7.89 0.61 5.95
CA VAL A 54 8.40 -0.75 6.19
C VAL A 54 8.58 -0.94 7.69
N THR A 55 7.90 -1.93 8.28
CA THR A 55 8.01 -2.23 9.70
C THR A 55 9.35 -2.89 10.02
N SER A 56 9.70 -3.00 11.31
CA SER A 56 10.92 -3.69 11.75
C SER A 56 10.93 -5.19 11.39
N SER A 57 9.77 -5.78 11.11
CA SER A 57 9.65 -7.17 10.62
C SER A 57 9.69 -7.28 9.09
N GLY A 58 9.88 -6.17 8.37
CA GLY A 58 9.92 -6.13 6.90
C GLY A 58 8.56 -6.07 6.22
N GLU A 59 7.47 -5.84 6.96
CA GLU A 59 6.13 -5.71 6.37
C GLU A 59 5.94 -4.30 5.77
N GLU A 60 5.48 -4.22 4.52
CA GLU A 60 5.08 -2.96 3.89
C GLU A 60 3.64 -2.60 4.27
N LEU A 61 3.49 -1.45 4.92
CA LEU A 61 2.23 -0.80 5.24
C LEU A 61 2.05 0.41 4.34
N VAL A 62 0.99 0.37 3.52
CA VAL A 62 0.72 1.34 2.47
C VAL A 62 -0.36 2.31 2.95
N THR A 63 -0.10 3.61 2.78
CA THR A 63 -1.12 4.64 2.87
C THR A 63 -1.65 4.91 1.47
N ILE A 64 -2.95 4.76 1.28
CA ILE A 64 -3.62 4.89 0.00
C ILE A 64 -4.66 6.01 0.04
N VAL A 65 -5.01 6.54 -1.13
CA VAL A 65 -6.23 7.33 -1.33
C VAL A 65 -7.15 6.54 -2.24
N ALA A 66 -8.35 6.22 -1.76
CA ALA A 66 -9.30 5.38 -2.46
C ALA A 66 -10.64 6.11 -2.68
N PRO A 67 -11.30 5.90 -3.83
CA PRO A 67 -12.64 6.41 -4.06
C PRO A 67 -13.65 5.58 -3.27
N VAL A 68 -14.42 6.23 -2.41
CA VAL A 68 -15.44 5.59 -1.58
C VAL A 68 -16.77 6.36 -1.64
N PRO A 69 -17.92 5.67 -1.59
CA PRO A 69 -19.22 6.33 -1.48
C PRO A 69 -19.41 6.91 -0.08
N LYS A 70 -19.74 8.20 -0.01
CA LYS A 70 -20.08 8.93 1.21
C LYS A 70 -21.27 9.82 0.92
N ASP A 71 -22.37 9.61 1.65
CA ASP A 71 -23.60 10.40 1.54
C ASP A 71 -24.13 10.54 0.09
N GLY A 72 -24.04 9.46 -0.70
CA GLY A 72 -24.50 9.41 -2.08
C GLY A 72 -23.55 10.03 -3.12
N THR A 73 -22.36 10.48 -2.72
CA THR A 73 -21.32 11.02 -3.62
C THR A 73 -20.03 10.19 -3.48
N ILE A 74 -19.20 10.13 -4.52
CA ILE A 74 -17.85 9.53 -4.41
C ILE A 74 -16.89 10.56 -3.81
N SER A 75 -16.24 10.20 -2.70
CA SER A 75 -15.17 10.96 -2.04
C SER A 75 -13.86 10.19 -2.15
N ASN A 76 -12.75 10.90 -2.25
CA ASN A 76 -11.41 10.30 -2.17
C ASN A 76 -10.90 10.43 -0.74
N ASP A 77 -10.92 9.33 0.00
CA ASP A 77 -10.54 9.30 1.40
C ASP A 77 -9.18 8.59 1.58
N THR A 78 -8.40 9.03 2.57
CA THR A 78 -7.08 8.47 2.88
C THR A 78 -7.19 7.35 3.90
N TYR A 79 -6.59 6.20 3.59
CA TYR A 79 -6.52 5.04 4.45
C TYR A 79 -5.06 4.69 4.72
N LYS A 80 -4.70 4.56 5.99
CA LYS A 80 -3.33 4.27 6.45
C LYS A 80 -3.20 2.80 6.82
N ASP A 81 -1.95 2.36 6.88
CA ASP A 81 -1.58 1.06 7.43
C ASP A 81 -2.25 -0.13 6.73
N ILE A 82 -2.50 -0.01 5.41
CA ILE A 82 -3.02 -1.10 4.59
C ILE A 82 -1.86 -2.06 4.27
N PRO A 83 -1.90 -3.33 4.70
CA PRO A 83 -0.84 -4.27 4.39
C PRO A 83 -0.71 -4.45 2.87
N ALA A 84 0.51 -4.37 2.33
CA ALA A 84 0.76 -4.52 0.90
C ALA A 84 0.25 -5.85 0.33
N ASN A 85 0.14 -6.89 1.16
CA ASN A 85 -0.42 -8.18 0.76
C ASN A 85 -1.94 -8.15 0.53
N GLN A 86 -2.65 -7.08 0.91
CA GLN A 86 -4.08 -6.87 0.63
C GLN A 86 -4.32 -6.13 -0.68
N LEU A 87 -3.29 -5.50 -1.24
CA LEU A 87 -3.35 -4.79 -2.52
C LEU A 87 -3.17 -5.74 -3.72
#